data_AF-A0AB39QM45-F1
#
_entry.id   AF-A0AB39QM45-F1
#
_cell.length_a   1.000
_cell.length_b   1.000
_cell.length_c   1.000
_cell.angle_alpha   90.00
_cell.angle_beta   90.00
_cell.angle_gamma   90.00
#
_symmetry.space_group_name_H-M   'P 1'
#
loop_
_entity.id
_entity.type
_entity.pdbx_description
1 polymer ?
#
loop_
_entity_poly.entity_id
_entity_poly.type
_entity_poly.pdbx_seq_one_letter_code
_entity_poly.pdbx_strand_id
1 'polypeptide(L)'
;MSGIPAISALNLDALRDTSGDDRRAAFETFLCRNLAQHLDIPPAHRIARDRPLYTQGIDSLTALTLQRTLESALNIPVPAHHLLREQSVGELAAILSDLVDRS
;
A
#
# COMPACT_ATOMS: atom_id res chain seq x y z
N MET A 1 9.03 6.10 21.65
CA MET A 1 9.62 5.54 20.41
C MET A 1 8.79 4.31 20.06
N SER A 2 7.65 4.50 19.38
CA SER A 2 6.81 3.37 18.98
C SER A 2 7.52 2.66 17.83
N GLY A 3 7.97 1.45 18.09
CA GLY A 3 8.52 0.58 17.07
C GLY A 3 7.39 0.23 16.11
N ILE A 4 7.50 0.68 14.87
CA ILE A 4 6.71 0.17 13.75
C ILE A 4 6.83 -1.36 13.85
N PRO A 5 5.75 -2.11 14.10
CA PRO A 5 5.85 -3.56 14.14
C PRO A 5 6.44 -4.02 12.81
N ALA A 6 7.23 -5.09 12.81
CA ALA A 6 7.75 -5.65 11.57
C ALA A 6 6.56 -6.17 10.74
N ILE A 7 5.97 -5.29 9.92
CA ILE A 7 4.78 -5.55 9.10
C ILE A 7 5.22 -6.39 7.90
N SER A 8 5.62 -7.62 8.19
CA SER A 8 5.89 -8.62 7.17
C SER A 8 4.58 -9.12 6.55
N ALA A 9 3.45 -8.92 7.25
CA ALA A 9 2.10 -9.16 6.77
C ALA A 9 1.18 -8.04 7.30
N LEU A 10 0.35 -7.46 6.42
CA LEU A 10 -0.76 -6.61 6.85
C LEU A 10 -1.72 -7.50 7.64
N ASN A 11 -1.94 -7.18 8.91
CA ASN A 11 -2.95 -7.84 9.73
C ASN A 11 -4.07 -6.85 10.01
N LEU A 12 -5.26 -7.13 9.48
CA LEU A 12 -6.41 -6.25 9.57
C LEU A 12 -6.77 -5.90 11.02
N ASP A 13 -6.71 -6.88 11.93
CA ASP A 13 -7.03 -6.68 13.35
C ASP A 13 -6.04 -5.71 14.01
N ALA A 14 -4.74 -5.90 13.76
CA ALA A 14 -3.69 -5.02 14.25
C ALA A 14 -3.78 -3.61 13.64
N LEU A 15 -4.16 -3.49 12.36
CA LEU A 15 -4.33 -2.20 11.70
C LEU A 15 -5.51 -1.41 12.27
N ARG A 16 -6.58 -2.09 12.71
CA ARG A 16 -7.74 -1.44 13.36
C ARG A 16 -7.42 -0.88 14.74
N ASP A 17 -6.57 -1.57 15.51
CA ASP A 17 -6.11 -1.12 16.83
C ASP A 17 -5.12 0.06 16.73
N THR A 18 -4.50 0.21 15.56
CA THR A 18 -3.50 1.25 15.30
C THR A 18 -4.14 2.60 14.93
N SER A 19 -3.51 3.69 15.35
CA SER A 19 -3.93 5.06 15.00
C SER A 19 -3.95 5.27 13.48
N GLY A 20 -4.84 6.13 12.97
CA GLY A 20 -5.00 6.36 11.52
C GLY A 20 -3.70 6.74 10.80
N ASP A 21 -2.83 7.52 11.45
CA ASP A 21 -1.54 7.94 10.88
C ASP A 21 -0.53 6.77 10.82
N ASP A 22 -0.41 6.00 11.89
CA ASP A 22 0.43 4.79 11.94
C ASP A 22 -0.08 3.70 10.96
N ARG A 23 -1.40 3.55 10.82
CA ARG A 23 -2.03 2.64 9.83
C ARG A 23 -1.71 3.07 8.41
N ARG A 24 -1.74 4.38 8.12
CA ARG A 24 -1.33 4.92 6.81
C ARG A 24 0.15 4.64 6.56
N ALA A 25 1.02 4.92 7.51
CA ALA A 25 2.46 4.66 7.40
C ALA A 25 2.77 3.16 7.19
N ALA A 26 1.99 2.28 7.82
CA ALA A 26 2.05 0.84 7.61
C ALA A 26 1.72 0.45 6.16
N PHE A 27 0.61 0.98 5.63
CA PHE A 27 0.23 0.77 4.23
C PHE A 27 1.27 1.33 3.25
N GLU A 28 1.78 2.55 3.46
CA GLU A 28 2.81 3.12 2.59
C GLU A 28 4.07 2.25 2.54
N THR A 29 4.51 1.76 3.70
CA THR A 29 5.68 0.89 3.81
C THR A 29 5.44 -0.44 3.10
N PHE A 30 4.26 -1.03 3.28
CA PHE A 30 3.88 -2.27 2.61
C PHE A 30 3.85 -2.11 1.08
N LEU A 31 3.16 -1.07 0.59
CA LEU A 31 3.04 -0.77 -0.84
C LEU A 31 4.42 -0.52 -1.46
N CYS A 32 5.25 0.33 -0.86
CA CYS A 32 6.60 0.59 -1.37
C CYS A 32 7.45 -0.69 -1.45
N ARG A 33 7.39 -1.55 -0.43
CA ARG A 33 8.14 -2.80 -0.41
C ARG A 33 7.64 -3.77 -1.49
N ASN A 34 6.33 -3.94 -1.61
CA ASN A 34 5.73 -4.86 -2.56
C ASN A 34 6.01 -4.40 -4.01
N LEU A 35 5.87 -3.09 -4.27
CA LEU A 35 6.19 -2.49 -5.57
C LEU A 35 7.68 -2.62 -5.91
N ALA A 36 8.59 -2.40 -4.96
CA ALA A 36 10.02 -2.58 -5.18
C ALA A 36 10.38 -4.04 -5.51
N GLN A 37 9.70 -5.02 -4.88
CA GLN A 37 9.86 -6.44 -5.20
C GLN A 37 9.35 -6.79 -6.61
N HIS A 38 8.25 -6.17 -7.05
CA HIS A 38 7.66 -6.45 -8.36
C HIS A 38 8.39 -5.79 -9.52
N LEU A 39 8.97 -4.61 -9.31
CA LEU A 39 9.63 -3.84 -10.37
C LEU A 39 11.14 -4.10 -10.47
N ASP A 40 11.69 -5.06 -9.70
CA ASP A 40 13.13 -5.32 -9.58
C ASP A 40 13.94 -4.03 -9.31
N ILE A 41 13.31 -3.06 -8.64
CA ILE A 41 13.90 -1.75 -8.42
C ILE A 41 14.98 -1.90 -7.35
N PRO A 42 16.24 -1.51 -7.64
CA PRO A 42 17.28 -1.52 -6.63
C PRO A 42 16.86 -0.63 -5.46
N PRO A 43 17.16 -1.00 -4.20
CA PRO A 43 16.74 -0.22 -3.02
C PRO A 43 17.24 1.25 -3.01
N ALA A 44 18.18 1.59 -3.88
CA ALA A 44 18.63 2.96 -4.14
C ALA A 44 17.58 3.85 -4.84
N HIS A 45 16.67 3.26 -5.62
CA HIS A 45 15.56 3.96 -6.27
C HIS A 45 14.30 3.81 -5.42
N ARG A 46 14.13 4.69 -4.43
CA ARG A 46 12.91 4.71 -3.62
C ARG A 46 11.71 5.15 -4.45
N ILE A 47 10.63 4.36 -4.40
CA ILE A 47 9.28 4.78 -4.80
C ILE A 47 8.96 6.07 -4.03
N ALA A 48 8.48 7.11 -4.73
CA ALA A 48 8.16 8.38 -4.10
C ALA A 48 6.69 8.39 -3.72
N ARG A 49 6.43 8.52 -2.42
CA ARG A 49 5.07 8.40 -1.86
C ARG A 49 4.08 9.45 -2.33
N ASP A 50 4.61 10.60 -2.74
CA ASP A 50 3.84 11.76 -3.21
C ASP A 50 3.69 11.79 -4.74
N ARG A 51 4.42 10.94 -5.49
CA ARG A 51 4.37 10.95 -6.96
C ARG A 51 3.40 9.89 -7.49
N PRO A 52 2.71 10.17 -8.60
CA PRO A 52 1.83 9.20 -9.23
C PRO A 52 2.60 7.95 -9.64
N LEU A 53 2.06 6.77 -9.30
CA LEU A 53 2.70 5.48 -9.55
C LEU A 53 3.10 5.29 -11.02
N TYR A 54 2.22 5.65 -11.96
CA TYR A 54 2.48 5.59 -13.39
C TYR A 54 3.76 6.33 -13.81
N THR A 55 4.00 7.52 -13.23
CA THR A 55 5.21 8.32 -13.55
C THR A 55 6.50 7.69 -13.03
N GLN A 56 6.39 6.68 -12.17
CA GLN A 56 7.52 5.96 -11.57
C GLN A 56 7.76 4.59 -12.24
N GLY A 57 7.09 4.30 -13.36
CA GLY A 57 7.21 3.03 -14.08
C GLY A 57 6.33 1.91 -13.51
N ILE A 58 5.26 2.25 -12.79
CA ILE A 58 4.28 1.28 -12.31
C ILE A 58 3.18 1.15 -13.36
N ASP A 59 3.17 0.01 -14.06
CA ASP A 59 2.14 -0.30 -15.05
C ASP A 59 0.88 -0.90 -14.42
N SER A 60 -0.21 -0.94 -15.19
CA SER A 60 -1.50 -1.52 -14.78
C SER A 60 -1.39 -2.97 -14.31
N LEU A 61 -0.46 -3.77 -14.87
CA LEU A 61 -0.26 -5.16 -14.45
C LEU A 61 0.30 -5.24 -13.02
N THR A 62 1.31 -4.43 -12.71
CA THR A 62 1.86 -4.31 -11.36
C THR A 62 0.82 -3.79 -10.37
N ALA A 63 -0.01 -2.83 -10.80
CA ALA A 63 -1.12 -2.32 -9.98
C ALA A 63 -2.18 -3.40 -9.69
N LEU A 64 -2.52 -4.24 -10.67
CA LEU A 64 -3.43 -5.38 -10.49
C LEU A 64 -2.83 -6.47 -9.60
N THR A 65 -1.52 -6.75 -9.72
CA THR A 65 -0.84 -7.68 -8.80
C THR A 65 -0.88 -7.15 -7.37
N LEU A 66 -0.62 -5.85 -7.18
CA LEU A 66 -0.71 -5.19 -5.89
C LEU A 66 -2.14 -5.29 -5.31
N GLN A 67 -3.17 -5.10 -6.15
CA GLN A 67 -4.57 -5.30 -5.78
C GLN A 67 -4.79 -6.67 -5.16
N ARG A 68 -4.41 -7.72 -5.90
CA ARG A 68 -4.59 -9.12 -5.48
C ARG A 68 -3.87 -9.40 -4.17
N THR A 69 -2.65 -8.87 -4.02
CA THR A 69 -1.88 -8.99 -2.78
C THR A 69 -2.58 -8.30 -1.62
N LEU A 70 -3.12 -7.10 -1.82
CA LEU A 70 -3.87 -6.37 -0.79
C LEU A 70 -5.17 -7.10 -0.41
N GLU A 71 -5.94 -7.56 -1.40
CA GLU A 71 -7.15 -8.34 -1.18
C GLU A 71 -6.87 -9.62 -0.40
N SER A 72 -5.79 -10.32 -0.75
CA SER A 72 -5.36 -11.53 -0.05
C SER A 72 -4.83 -11.26 1.36
N ALA A 73 -4.20 -10.10 1.59
CA ALA A 73 -3.62 -9.76 2.88
C ALA A 73 -4.66 -9.19 3.86
N LEU A 74 -5.55 -8.34 3.37
CA LEU A 74 -6.60 -7.70 4.16
C LEU A 74 -7.88 -8.52 4.24
N ASN A 75 -8.06 -9.47 3.31
CA ASN A 75 -9.30 -10.24 3.17
C ASN A 75 -10.54 -9.33 2.93
N ILE A 76 -10.32 -8.16 2.31
CA ILE A 76 -11.33 -7.19 1.89
C ILE A 76 -11.22 -7.03 0.36
N PRO A 77 -12.33 -6.95 -0.39
CA PRO A 77 -12.29 -6.58 -1.80
C PRO A 77 -11.80 -5.14 -1.97
N VAL A 78 -10.67 -4.95 -2.68
CA VAL A 78 -10.09 -3.64 -2.97
C VAL A 78 -10.48 -3.29 -4.40
N PRO A 79 -11.30 -2.27 -4.65
CA PRO A 79 -11.73 -1.97 -6.02
C PRO A 79 -10.56 -1.56 -6.92
N ALA A 80 -10.41 -2.21 -8.10
CA ALA A 80 -9.32 -1.94 -9.05
C ALA A 80 -9.28 -0.47 -9.51
N HIS A 81 -10.44 0.20 -9.52
CA HIS A 81 -10.52 1.61 -9.88
C HIS A 81 -9.81 2.54 -8.87
N HIS A 82 -9.52 2.08 -7.65
CA HIS A 82 -8.66 2.80 -6.70
C HIS A 82 -7.18 2.52 -6.92
N LEU A 83 -6.77 1.67 -7.87
CA LEU A 83 -5.36 1.38 -8.15
C LEU A 83 -4.95 1.86 -9.54
N LEU A 84 -5.90 1.95 -10.46
CA LEU A 84 -5.68 2.38 -11.84
C LEU A 84 -5.72 3.90 -12.04
N ARG A 85 -5.98 4.70 -10.99
CA ARG A 85 -5.89 6.16 -11.09
C ARG A 85 -4.42 6.59 -11.02
N GLU A 86 -4.15 7.81 -11.48
CA GLU A 86 -2.84 8.49 -11.35
C GLU A 86 -2.54 8.89 -9.89
N GLN A 87 -2.77 7.98 -8.95
CA GLN A 87 -2.62 8.21 -7.53
C GLN A 87 -1.24 7.77 -7.04
N SER A 88 -0.79 8.45 -6.01
CA SER A 88 0.49 8.18 -5.35
C SER A 88 0.33 7.11 -4.27
N VAL A 89 1.44 6.53 -3.78
CA VAL A 89 1.40 5.56 -2.67
C VAL A 89 0.71 6.14 -1.43
N GLY A 90 0.94 7.42 -1.12
CA GLY A 90 0.34 8.09 0.03
C GLY A 90 -1.18 8.26 -0.09
N GLU A 91 -1.70 8.43 -1.30
CA GLU A 91 -3.15 8.50 -1.59
C GLU A 91 -3.79 7.10 -1.45
N LEU A 92 -3.14 6.07 -2.01
CA LEU A 92 -3.56 4.68 -1.83
C LEU A 92 -3.64 4.28 -0.36
N ALA A 93 -2.59 4.59 0.40
CA ALA A 93 -2.53 4.27 1.82
C ALA A 93 -3.65 4.95 2.61
N ALA A 94 -4.01 6.19 2.25
CA ALA A 94 -5.13 6.89 2.87
C ALA A 94 -6.47 6.21 2.57
N ILE A 95 -6.71 5.83 1.32
CA ILE A 95 -7.93 5.10 0.91
C ILE A 95 -8.05 3.75 1.62
N LEU A 96 -6.95 2.99 1.69
CA LEU A 96 -6.94 1.69 2.39
C LEU A 96 -7.18 1.85 3.89
N SER A 97 -6.65 2.91 4.49
CA SER A 97 -6.88 3.21 5.90
C SER A 97 -8.36 3.51 6.17
N ASP A 98 -9.00 4.32 5.31
CA ASP A 98 -10.44 4.61 5.38
C ASP A 98 -11.30 3.35 5.15
N LEU A 99 -10.91 2.47 4.21
CA LEU A 99 -11.61 1.20 3.97
C LEU A 99 -11.60 0.29 5.20
N VAL A 100 -10.46 0.16 5.89
CA VAL A 100 -10.35 -0.63 7.12
C VAL A 100 -11.14 -0.01 8.28
N ASP A 101 -11.28 1.32 8.29
CA ASP A 101 -12.09 2.03 9.28
C ASP A 101 -13.59 1.74 9.12
N ARG A 102 -14.03 1.61 7.86
CA ARG A 102 -15.44 1.40 7.49
C ARG A 102 -15.90 -0.06 7.47
N SER A 103 -14.97 -1.02 7.47
CA SER A 103 -15.23 -2.47 7.44
C SER A 103 -15.46 -3.08 8.82
#